data_AF-A0A842N9N2-F1
#
_entry.id   AF-A0A842N9N2-F1
#
_cell.length_a   1.000
_cell.length_b   1.000
_cell.length_c   1.000
_cell.angle_alpha   90.00
_cell.angle_beta   90.00
_cell.angle_gamma   90.00
#
_symmetry.space_group_name_H-M   'P 1'
#
loop_
_entity.id
_entity.type
_entity.pdbx_description
1 polymer ?
#
loop_
_entity_poly.entity_id
_entity_poly.type
_entity_poly.pdbx_seq_one_letter_code
_entity_poly.pdbx_strand_id
1 'polypeptide(L)' 'GGLNIIRGALEGEVLFRDGGRNVVRMLPPLVIDRGEIDRAIMVLDEVLGVEEAARLSG' A
#
# COMPACT_ATOMS: atom_id res chain seq x y z
N GLY A 1 -8.03 7.11 5.99
CA GLY A 1 -6.63 7.55 5.81
C GLY A 1 -5.73 6.33 5.76
N GLY A 2 -4.75 6.20 6.67
CA GLY A 2 -3.76 5.11 6.62
C GLY A 2 -4.32 3.68 6.73
N LEU A 3 -5.38 3.46 7.51
CA LEU A 3 -6.01 2.14 7.65
C LEU A 3 -6.66 1.64 6.35
N ASN A 4 -7.22 2.56 5.55
CA ASN A 4 -7.84 2.21 4.26
C ASN A 4 -6.76 1.77 3.26
N ILE A 5 -5.61 2.43 3.26
CA ILE A 5 -4.49 2.08 2.39
C ILE A 5 -3.93 0.69 2.75
N ILE A 6 -3.74 0.41 4.04
CA ILE A 6 -3.26 -0.91 4.48
C ILE A 6 -4.26 -2.01 4.13
N ARG A 7 -5.57 -1.74 4.27
CA ARG A 7 -6.61 -2.70 3.88
C ARG A 7 -6.65 -2.94 2.37
N GLY A 8 -6.63 -1.87 1.56
CA GLY A 8 -6.62 -1.98 0.10
C GLY A 8 -5.38 -2.73 -0.41
N ALA A 9 -4.22 -2.48 0.21
CA ALA A 9 -3.00 -3.21 -0.15
C ALA A 9 -3.10 -4.71 0.22
N LEU A 10 -3.73 -5.04 1.35
CA LEU A 10 -3.96 -6.43 1.75
C LEU A 10 -4.89 -7.16 0.77
N GLU A 11 -5.91 -6.48 0.24
CA GLU A 11 -6.77 -7.00 -0.84
C GLU A 11 -5.96 -7.24 -2.14
N GLY A 12 -4.96 -6.41 -2.41
CA GLY A 12 -3.95 -6.62 -3.47
C GLY A 12 -2.84 -7.62 -3.12
N GLU A 13 -3.01 -8.41 -2.04
CA GLU A 13 -2.07 -9.41 -1.53
C GLU A 13 -0.69 -8.87 -1.10
N VAL A 14 -0.63 -7.59 -0.69
CA VAL A 14 0.59 -6.94 -0.20
C VAL A 14 0.38 -6.43 1.21
N LEU A 15 1.17 -6.94 2.17
CA LEU A 15 1.10 -6.51 3.56
C LEU A 15 2.06 -5.36 3.84
N PHE A 16 1.51 -4.23 4.26
CA PHE A 16 2.28 -3.14 4.85
C PHE A 16 2.05 -3.02 6.36
N ARG A 17 3.03 -2.46 7.07
CA ARG A 17 2.92 -2.21 8.51
C ARG A 17 2.58 -0.75 8.79
N ASP A 18 1.67 -0.52 9.73
CA ASP A 18 1.43 0.83 10.25
C ASP A 18 2.70 1.36 10.96
N GLY A 19 3.16 2.53 10.53
CA GLY A 19 4.26 3.27 11.13
C GLY A 19 3.83 4.33 12.13
N GLY A 20 2.52 4.61 12.21
CA GLY A 20 1.94 5.75 12.93
C GLY A 20 2.17 7.08 12.20
N ARG A 21 1.44 8.12 12.60
CA ARG A 21 1.57 9.50 12.06
C ARG A 21 1.64 9.57 10.52
N ASN A 22 0.75 8.85 9.84
CA ASN A 22 0.65 8.78 8.37
C ASN A 22 1.84 8.10 7.67
N VAL A 23 2.65 7.33 8.41
CA VAL A 23 3.74 6.53 7.83
C VAL A 23 3.26 5.10 7.62
N VAL A 24 3.47 4.59 6.42
CA VAL A 24 3.31 3.17 6.08
C VAL A 24 4.69 2.57 5.85
N ARG A 25 5.01 1.45 6.51
CA ARG A 25 6.31 0.78 6.40
C ARG A 25 6.22 -0.42 5.48
N MET A 26 7.08 -0.40 4.46
CA MET A 26 7.43 -1.57 3.66
C MET A 26 8.68 -2.22 4.28
N LEU A 27 8.54 -3.44 4.80
CA LEU A 27 9.64 -4.19 5.42
C LEU A 27 9.65 -5.62 4.86
N PRO A 28 10.06 -5.80 3.61
CA PRO A 28 10.12 -7.12 3.00
C PRO A 28 11.31 -7.92 3.58
N PRO A 29 11.29 -9.26 3.45
CA PRO A 29 12.45 -10.07 3.76
C PRO A 29 13.61 -9.73 2.79
N LEU A 30 14.86 -9.93 3.23
CA LEU A 30 16.05 -9.58 2.43
C LEU A 30 16.24 -10.42 1.15
N VAL A 31 15.50 -11.52 1.04
CA VAL A 31 15.50 -12.44 -0.12
C VAL A 31 14.50 -12.04 -1.21
N ILE A 32 13.69 -11.00 -0.97
CA ILE A 32 12.68 -10.53 -1.92
C ILE A 32 13.31 -10.20 -3.29
N ASP A 33 12.62 -10.56 -4.38
CA ASP A 33 13.07 -10.23 -5.71
C ASP A 33 12.56 -8.87 -6.19
N ARG A 34 13.10 -8.40 -7.33
CA ARG A 34 12.73 -7.10 -7.89
C ARG A 34 11.27 -7.05 -8.35
N GLY A 35 10.75 -8.14 -8.91
CA GLY A 35 9.37 -8.22 -9.41
C GLY A 35 8.35 -8.18 -8.28
N GLU A 36 8.65 -8.79 -7.13
CA GLU A 36 7.84 -8.70 -5.92
C GLU A 36 7.79 -7.26 -5.37
N ILE A 37 8.92 -6.54 -5.41
CA ILE A 37 8.97 -5.11 -5.07
C ILE A 37 8.12 -4.29 -6.06
N ASP A 38 8.29 -4.53 -7.36
CA ASP A 38 7.54 -3.80 -8.40
C ASP A 38 6.03 -4.02 -8.25
N ARG A 39 5.61 -5.26 -7.97
CA ARG A 39 4.20 -5.58 -7.66
C ARG A 39 3.71 -4.80 -6.44
N ALA A 40 4.47 -4.78 -5.36
CA ALA A 40 4.08 -4.05 -4.15
C ALA A 40 3.94 -2.54 -4.38
N ILE A 41 4.79 -1.97 -5.24
CA ILE A 41 4.67 -0.56 -5.65
C ILE A 41 3.41 -0.34 -6.50
N MET A 42 3.13 -1.22 -7.47
CA MET A 42 1.93 -1.12 -8.30
C MET A 42 0.64 -1.17 -7.48
N VAL A 43 0.54 -2.12 -6.55
CA VAL A 43 -0.61 -2.23 -5.65
C VAL A 43 -0.77 -0.96 -4.80
N LEU A 44 0.34 -0.42 -4.29
CA LEU A 44 0.30 0.81 -3.50
C LEU A 44 -0.18 2.01 -4.32
N ASP A 45 0.27 2.14 -5.58
CA ASP A 45 -0.15 3.21 -6.48
C ASP A 45 -1.65 3.14 -6.80
N GLU A 46 -2.16 1.94 -7.11
CA GLU A 46 -3.59 1.71 -7.36
C GLU A 46 -4.45 2.10 -6.14
N VAL A 47 -4.08 1.63 -4.95
CA VAL A 47 -4.82 1.92 -3.72
C VAL A 47 -4.81 3.41 -3.39
N LEU A 48 -3.68 4.09 -3.59
CA LEU A 48 -3.59 5.54 -3.43
C LEU A 48 -4.48 6.27 -4.43
N GLY A 49 -4.53 5.83 -5.69
CA GLY A 49 -5.39 6.39 -6.72
C GLY A 49 -6.88 6.26 -6.38
N VAL A 50 -7.30 5.10 -5.84
CA VAL A 50 -8.67 4.88 -5.38
C VAL A 50 -9.03 5.80 -4.20
N GLU A 51 -8.15 5.91 -3.19
CA GLU A 51 -8.39 6.80 -2.05
C GLU A 51 -8.40 8.29 -2.45
N GLU A 52 -7.61 8.67 -3.46
CA GLU A 52 -7.63 10.02 -4.05
C GLU A 52 -8.98 10.29 -4.73
N ALA A 53 -9.42 9.40 -5.61
CA ALA A 53 -10.69 9.53 -6.31
C ALA A 53 -11.88 9.60 -5.34
N ALA A 54 -11.89 8.73 -4.32
CA ALA A 54 -12.91 8.73 -3.28
C ALA A 54 -12.99 10.08 -2.55
N ARG A 55 -11.83 10.67 -2.21
CA ARG A 55 -11.75 11.96 -1.53
C ARG A 55 -12.22 13.14 -2.40
N LEU A 56 -11.98 13.09 -3.70
CA LEU A 56 -12.42 14.12 -4.65
C LEU A 56 -13.90 14.01 -5.00
N SER A 57 -14.50 12.82 -4.81
CA SER A 57 -15.90 12.53 -5.13
C SER A 57 -16.89 12.80 -3.98
N GLY A 58 -16.40 13.11 -2.78
CA GLY A 58 -17.19 13.46 -1.59
C GLY A 58 -17.05 14.93 -1.22
#